data_AF-A0AAV5SYK6-F1
#
_entry.id   AF-A0AAV5SYK6-F1
#
_cell.length_a   1.000
_cell.length_b   1.000
_cell.length_c   1.000
_cell.angle_alpha   90.00
_cell.angle_beta   90.00
_cell.angle_gamma   90.00
#
_symmetry.space_group_name_H-M   'P 1'
#
loop_
_entity.id
_entity.type
_entity.pdbx_description
1 polymer ?
#
loop_
_entity_poly.entity_id
_entity_poly.type
_entity_poly.pdbx_seq_one_letter_code
_entity_poly.pdbx_strand_id
1 'polypeptide(L)'
;YDVLADIKLRPDPRIVRVLPDEENKEQSNEPLAMELSKFIDDYCEKEWNVDGFAEFKRQFEPGSMIDQSMEQNEGLARASFVLVRWAKYIGGMQECRRFNEEHLVALFILFGLGEVHVRGTKRRFIQRPTGEVREHLKKGEHLLLFIDYLSSREFRTSTHVSFADIMPGVLMRGEWKTFGELCIPAYLSLVTTHQLSLPMNEENEIEAIRSAFILKEYEPRKMELPSDVVKEKLGDVRRDLIKATGCRDVQLRPLGNKMKQTARDSEQILPKSEEVFVSAIGTTETFKKLNDLVISPAPSRNQANNKDVLQEIANMVYKRLVRAASKADLNSC
;
A
#
# COMPACT_ATOMS: atom_id res chain seq x y z
N TYR A 1 -7.73 -6.40 13.87
CA TYR A 1 -7.62 -6.64 12.41
C TYR A 1 -8.37 -7.92 11.97
N ASP A 2 -9.47 -8.29 12.65
CA ASP A 2 -10.26 -9.49 12.31
C ASP A 2 -11.62 -9.19 11.66
N VAL A 3 -12.01 -7.92 11.51
CA VAL A 3 -13.33 -7.55 10.98
C VAL A 3 -13.42 -7.73 9.45
N LEU A 4 -12.29 -7.85 8.76
CA LEU A 4 -12.25 -8.11 7.31
C LEU A 4 -12.18 -9.61 6.96
N ALA A 5 -12.05 -10.50 7.95
CA ALA A 5 -12.04 -11.95 7.72
C ALA A 5 -13.45 -12.52 7.49
N ASP A 6 -14.50 -11.80 7.91
CA ASP A 6 -15.89 -12.24 7.82
C ASP A 6 -16.58 -11.91 6.48
N ILE A 7 -15.92 -11.17 5.58
CA ILE A 7 -16.35 -11.04 4.16
C ILE A 7 -15.75 -12.20 3.33
N LYS A 8 -15.59 -13.38 3.92
CA LYS A 8 -15.36 -14.61 3.16
C LYS A 8 -16.72 -15.17 2.76
N LEU A 9 -17.14 -14.83 1.54
CA LEU A 9 -18.13 -15.55 0.74
C LEU A 9 -17.89 -17.07 0.86
N ARG A 10 -18.60 -17.73 1.78
CA ARG A 10 -18.63 -19.20 1.82
C ARG A 10 -19.52 -19.65 0.67
N PRO A 11 -19.05 -20.53 -0.23
CA PRO A 11 -19.95 -21.16 -1.20
C PRO A 11 -20.94 -22.03 -0.44
N ASP A 12 -22.24 -21.79 -0.63
CA ASP A 12 -23.30 -22.63 -0.06
C ASP A 12 -23.20 -24.04 -0.69
N PRO A 13 -22.98 -25.10 0.12
CA PRO A 13 -22.85 -26.46 -0.37
C PRO A 13 -24.16 -27.04 -0.95
N ARG A 14 -25.28 -26.32 -0.86
CA ARG A 14 -26.57 -26.71 -1.45
C ARG A 14 -26.78 -26.26 -2.89
N ILE A 15 -25.90 -25.40 -3.42
CA ILE A 15 -25.97 -24.98 -4.82
C ILE A 15 -25.32 -26.06 -5.68
N VAL A 16 -26.15 -26.90 -6.30
CA VAL A 16 -25.71 -27.82 -7.37
C VAL A 16 -25.23 -26.96 -8.53
N ARG A 17 -23.91 -26.96 -8.78
CA ARG A 17 -23.33 -26.33 -9.97
C ARG A 17 -23.73 -27.17 -11.18
N VAL A 18 -24.78 -26.73 -11.86
CA VAL A 18 -25.10 -27.18 -13.22
C VAL A 18 -23.87 -26.88 -14.08
N LEU A 19 -23.30 -27.90 -14.72
CA LEU A 19 -22.25 -27.71 -15.71
C LEU A 19 -22.84 -26.83 -16.83
N PRO A 20 -22.16 -25.75 -17.27
CA PRO A 20 -22.75 -24.85 -18.25
C PRO A 20 -22.80 -25.55 -19.62
N ASP A 21 -23.94 -25.44 -20.30
CA ASP A 21 -24.04 -25.72 -21.74
C ASP A 21 -23.13 -24.75 -22.52
N GLU A 22 -22.43 -25.26 -23.54
CA GLU A 22 -21.37 -24.57 -24.30
C GLU A 22 -21.81 -23.29 -25.06
N GLU A 23 -23.10 -22.90 -25.00
CA GLU A 23 -23.63 -21.73 -25.70
C GLU A 23 -23.69 -20.45 -24.84
N ASN A 24 -23.49 -20.53 -23.52
CA ASN A 24 -23.43 -19.34 -22.68
C ASN A 24 -21.98 -18.91 -22.45
N LYS A 25 -21.54 -17.89 -23.19
CA LYS A 25 -20.33 -17.12 -22.91
C LYS A 25 -20.41 -16.54 -21.49
N GLU A 26 -19.95 -17.29 -20.49
CA GLU A 26 -20.06 -16.91 -19.08
C GLU A 26 -19.29 -15.61 -18.83
N GLN A 27 -20.02 -14.51 -18.64
CA GLN A 27 -19.49 -13.26 -18.12
C GLN A 27 -19.41 -13.32 -16.60
N SER A 28 -18.60 -12.46 -15.99
CA SER A 28 -18.57 -12.36 -14.52
C SER A 28 -19.88 -11.77 -14.03
N ASN A 29 -20.40 -12.29 -12.91
CA ASN A 29 -21.59 -11.75 -12.25
C ASN A 29 -21.24 -10.70 -11.18
N GLU A 30 -19.94 -10.42 -10.99
CA GLU A 30 -19.46 -9.46 -10.00
C GLU A 30 -19.29 -8.07 -10.66
N PRO A 31 -19.98 -7.02 -10.17
CA PRO A 31 -19.95 -5.69 -10.80
C PRO A 31 -18.54 -5.12 -10.96
N LEU A 32 -17.69 -5.26 -9.94
CA LEU A 32 -16.30 -4.81 -9.97
C LEU A 32 -15.48 -5.55 -11.04
N ALA A 33 -15.68 -6.85 -11.19
CA ALA A 33 -14.99 -7.65 -12.20
C ALA A 33 -15.43 -7.29 -13.63
N MET A 34 -16.71 -6.94 -13.82
CA MET A 34 -17.22 -6.44 -15.11
C MET A 34 -16.62 -5.07 -15.46
N GLU A 35 -16.65 -4.13 -14.52
CA GLU A 35 -16.03 -2.80 -14.69
C GLU A 35 -14.55 -2.90 -14.97
N LEU A 36 -13.83 -3.77 -14.24
CA LEU A 36 -12.42 -4.01 -14.46
C LEU A 36 -12.15 -4.64 -15.83
N SER A 37 -13.01 -5.55 -16.29
CA SER A 37 -12.88 -6.15 -17.63
C SER A 37 -13.03 -5.09 -18.72
N LYS A 38 -14.01 -4.18 -18.58
CA LYS A 38 -14.18 -3.06 -19.51
C LYS A 38 -13.00 -2.10 -19.46
N PHE A 39 -12.54 -1.75 -18.26
CA PHE A 39 -11.36 -0.91 -18.07
C PHE A 39 -10.13 -1.49 -18.76
N ILE A 40 -9.91 -2.82 -18.66
CA ILE A 40 -8.77 -3.48 -19.30
C ILE A 40 -8.82 -3.30 -20.82
N ASP A 41 -9.98 -3.49 -21.45
CA ASP A 41 -10.15 -3.29 -22.89
C ASP A 41 -9.91 -1.82 -23.27
N ASP A 42 -10.63 -0.90 -22.61
CA ASP A 42 -10.54 0.54 -22.85
C ASP A 42 -9.11 1.06 -22.66
N TYR A 43 -8.34 0.50 -21.71
CA TYR A 43 -6.97 0.93 -21.43
C TYR A 43 -6.00 0.47 -22.52
N CYS A 44 -6.18 -0.73 -23.08
CA CYS A 44 -5.29 -1.29 -24.11
C CYS A 44 -5.58 -0.72 -25.51
N GLU A 45 -6.82 -0.32 -25.79
CA GLU A 45 -7.25 0.18 -27.10
C GLU A 45 -7.06 1.70 -27.28
N LYS A 46 -6.71 2.42 -26.21
CA LYS A 46 -6.46 3.87 -26.27
C LYS A 46 -5.21 4.19 -27.10
N GLU A 47 -5.30 5.27 -27.89
CA GLU A 47 -4.23 5.73 -28.81
C GLU A 47 -2.86 5.89 -28.13
N TRP A 48 -2.83 6.33 -26.88
CA TRP A 48 -1.57 6.55 -26.13
C TRP A 48 -0.99 5.26 -25.50
N ASN A 49 -1.71 4.14 -25.55
CA ASN A 49 -1.29 2.86 -24.96
C ASN A 49 -1.17 1.73 -25.96
N VAL A 50 -1.75 1.87 -27.16
CA VAL A 50 -1.76 0.81 -28.17
C VAL A 50 -0.35 0.36 -28.54
N ASP A 51 0.59 1.30 -28.68
CA ASP A 51 2.00 1.01 -28.95
C ASP A 51 2.67 0.31 -27.76
N GLY A 52 2.39 0.78 -26.54
CA GLY A 52 2.91 0.15 -25.32
C GLY A 52 2.39 -1.27 -25.12
N PHE A 53 1.14 -1.54 -25.49
CA PHE A 53 0.58 -2.90 -25.48
C PHE A 53 1.23 -3.79 -26.54
N ALA A 54 1.47 -3.26 -27.75
CA ALA A 54 2.16 -3.99 -28.80
C ALA A 54 3.62 -4.29 -28.44
N GLU A 55 4.33 -3.34 -27.82
CA GLU A 55 5.68 -3.51 -27.32
C GLU A 55 5.73 -4.54 -26.19
N PHE A 56 4.80 -4.46 -25.24
CA PHE A 56 4.66 -5.44 -24.17
C PHE A 56 4.54 -6.87 -24.70
N LYS A 57 3.77 -7.11 -25.77
CA LYS A 57 3.67 -8.44 -26.36
C LYS A 57 4.99 -8.92 -26.97
N ARG A 58 5.78 -8.02 -27.56
CA ARG A 58 7.04 -8.34 -28.25
C ARG A 58 8.21 -8.61 -27.30
N GLN A 59 8.09 -8.27 -26.02
CA GLN A 59 9.18 -8.41 -25.07
C GLN A 59 9.42 -9.86 -24.61
N PHE A 60 8.46 -10.76 -24.83
CA PHE A 60 8.57 -12.17 -24.44
C PHE A 60 9.22 -12.99 -25.55
N GLU A 61 10.00 -14.00 -25.16
CA GLU A 61 10.69 -14.86 -26.12
C GLU A 61 9.67 -15.58 -27.03
N PRO A 62 9.80 -15.46 -28.37
CA PRO A 62 8.89 -16.09 -29.31
C PRO A 62 8.82 -17.61 -29.12
N GLY A 63 7.62 -18.16 -29.02
CA GLY A 63 7.40 -19.58 -28.79
C GLY A 63 7.60 -20.04 -27.34
N SER A 64 7.92 -19.13 -26.41
CA SER A 64 7.88 -19.43 -24.98
C SER A 64 6.45 -19.73 -24.51
N MET A 65 6.33 -20.40 -23.36
CA MET A 65 5.02 -20.70 -22.76
C MET A 65 4.22 -19.42 -22.45
N ILE A 66 4.91 -18.33 -22.11
CA ILE A 66 4.32 -17.01 -21.84
C ILE A 66 3.76 -16.40 -23.12
N ASP A 67 4.56 -16.38 -24.19
CA ASP A 67 4.20 -15.87 -25.51
C ASP A 67 3.00 -16.65 -26.08
N GLN A 68 3.09 -17.99 -26.14
CA GLN A 68 2.00 -18.85 -26.63
C GLN A 68 0.69 -18.68 -25.85
N SER A 69 0.78 -18.48 -24.52
CA SER A 69 -0.39 -18.24 -23.68
C SER A 69 -1.08 -16.93 -24.04
N MET A 70 -0.32 -15.88 -24.36
CA MET A 70 -0.85 -14.57 -24.71
C MET A 70 -1.32 -14.48 -26.17
N GLU A 71 -0.66 -15.17 -27.10
CA GLU A 71 -1.11 -15.26 -28.49
C GLU A 71 -2.45 -15.98 -28.61
N GLN A 72 -2.60 -17.09 -27.89
CA GLN A 72 -3.83 -17.89 -27.91
C GLN A 72 -4.93 -17.28 -27.05
N ASN A 73 -4.64 -16.23 -26.27
CA ASN A 73 -5.60 -15.63 -25.38
C ASN A 73 -5.37 -14.12 -25.23
N GLU A 74 -6.05 -13.35 -26.07
CA GLU A 74 -5.92 -11.89 -26.08
C GLU A 74 -6.38 -11.25 -24.76
N GLY A 75 -7.45 -11.77 -24.14
CA GLY A 75 -7.93 -11.26 -22.85
C GLY A 75 -6.90 -11.43 -21.73
N LEU A 76 -6.13 -12.53 -21.76
CA LEU A 76 -5.00 -12.75 -20.86
C LEU A 76 -3.85 -11.79 -21.15
N ALA A 77 -3.54 -11.54 -22.43
CA ALA A 77 -2.51 -10.57 -22.83
C ALA A 77 -2.84 -9.17 -22.31
N ARG A 78 -4.07 -8.69 -22.53
CA ARG A 78 -4.55 -7.38 -22.07
C ARG A 78 -4.51 -7.28 -20.54
N ALA A 79 -4.99 -8.30 -19.82
CA ALA A 79 -4.93 -8.33 -18.36
C ALA A 79 -3.50 -8.33 -17.83
N SER A 80 -2.59 -9.06 -18.47
CA SER A 80 -1.17 -9.13 -18.10
C SER A 80 -0.47 -7.78 -18.31
N PHE A 81 -0.79 -7.08 -19.39
CA PHE A 81 -0.29 -5.73 -19.64
C PHE A 81 -0.74 -4.75 -18.56
N VAL A 82 -2.04 -4.70 -18.27
CA VAL A 82 -2.62 -3.85 -17.22
C VAL A 82 -2.01 -4.18 -15.86
N LEU A 83 -1.83 -5.46 -15.55
CA LEU A 83 -1.19 -5.93 -14.32
C LEU A 83 0.25 -5.40 -14.19
N VAL A 84 1.04 -5.46 -15.27
CA VAL A 84 2.42 -4.96 -15.28
C VAL A 84 2.45 -3.44 -15.10
N ARG A 85 1.58 -2.71 -15.81
CA ARG A 85 1.44 -1.25 -15.64
C ARG A 85 1.07 -0.89 -14.21
N TRP A 86 0.15 -1.64 -13.62
CA TRP A 86 -0.27 -1.45 -12.23
C TRP A 86 0.87 -1.75 -11.25
N ALA A 87 1.63 -2.82 -11.47
CA ALA A 87 2.79 -3.16 -10.65
C ALA A 87 3.89 -2.09 -10.73
N LYS A 88 4.15 -1.53 -11.93
CA LYS A 88 5.06 -0.39 -12.12
C LYS A 88 4.57 0.86 -11.39
N TYR A 89 3.27 1.14 -11.49
CA TYR A 89 2.62 2.29 -10.86
C TYR A 89 2.74 2.28 -9.34
N ILE A 90 2.51 1.14 -8.68
CA ILE A 90 2.67 1.01 -7.23
C ILE A 90 4.13 0.93 -6.77
N GLY A 91 5.10 1.07 -7.69
CA GLY A 91 6.53 1.01 -7.40
C GLY A 91 7.07 -0.40 -7.17
N GLY A 92 6.33 -1.42 -7.61
CA GLY A 92 6.66 -2.83 -7.45
C GLY A 92 7.81 -3.31 -8.33
N MET A 93 7.97 -2.69 -9.50
CA MET A 93 8.94 -3.05 -10.53
C MET A 93 9.99 -1.95 -10.67
N GLN A 94 11.13 -2.11 -10.00
CA GLN A 94 12.30 -1.24 -10.14
C GLN A 94 13.39 -2.00 -10.89
N GLU A 95 14.12 -1.32 -11.76
CA GLU A 95 15.13 -1.89 -12.69
C GLU A 95 16.23 -2.73 -12.00
N CYS A 96 16.46 -2.53 -10.70
CA CYS A 96 17.48 -3.25 -9.92
C CYS A 96 16.96 -4.45 -9.11
N ARG A 97 15.75 -4.97 -9.38
CA ARG A 97 15.17 -6.09 -8.61
C ARG A 97 15.16 -7.40 -9.41
N ARG A 98 15.41 -8.50 -8.69
CA ARG A 98 15.36 -9.87 -9.25
C ARG A 98 13.94 -10.30 -9.66
N PHE A 99 12.91 -9.71 -9.04
CA PHE A 99 11.52 -9.86 -9.47
C PHE A 99 11.20 -8.77 -10.51
N ASN A 100 10.92 -9.20 -11.74
CA ASN A 100 10.67 -8.33 -12.90
C ASN A 100 9.30 -8.62 -13.54
N GLU A 101 9.01 -7.97 -14.67
CA GLU A 101 7.75 -8.09 -15.40
C GLU A 101 7.46 -9.52 -15.87
N GLU A 102 8.48 -10.19 -16.39
CA GLU A 102 8.37 -11.58 -16.85
C GLU A 102 7.97 -12.51 -15.71
N HIS A 103 8.59 -12.37 -14.54
CA HIS A 103 8.22 -13.15 -13.35
C HIS A 103 6.78 -12.87 -12.90
N LEU A 104 6.30 -11.63 -12.98
CA LEU A 104 4.93 -11.29 -12.61
C LEU A 104 3.92 -11.91 -13.57
N VAL A 105 4.18 -11.84 -14.88
CA VAL A 105 3.33 -12.46 -15.90
C VAL A 105 3.35 -13.98 -15.77
N ALA A 106 4.53 -14.59 -15.59
CA ALA A 106 4.65 -16.01 -15.35
C ALA A 106 3.88 -16.44 -14.10
N LEU A 107 3.98 -15.67 -13.00
CA LEU A 107 3.23 -15.95 -11.78
C LEU A 107 1.71 -15.85 -11.99
N PHE A 108 1.25 -14.89 -12.78
CA PHE A 108 -0.18 -14.75 -13.12
C PHE A 108 -0.67 -15.95 -13.92
N ILE A 109 0.10 -16.43 -14.90
CA ILE A 109 -0.22 -17.62 -15.68
C ILE A 109 -0.21 -18.88 -14.79
N LEU A 110 0.81 -19.08 -13.94
CA LEU A 110 0.86 -20.20 -12.98
C LEU A 110 -0.35 -20.20 -12.05
N PHE A 111 -0.74 -19.03 -11.56
CA PHE A 111 -1.92 -18.87 -10.72
C PHE A 111 -3.19 -19.26 -11.48
N GLY A 112 -3.34 -18.85 -12.74
CA GLY A 112 -4.46 -19.24 -13.59
C GLY A 112 -4.50 -20.70 -14.02
N LEU A 113 -3.34 -21.33 -14.15
CA LEU A 113 -3.23 -22.78 -14.36
C LEU A 113 -3.50 -23.58 -13.07
N GLY A 114 -3.63 -22.91 -11.93
CA GLY A 114 -3.81 -23.53 -10.62
C GLY A 114 -2.56 -24.27 -10.11
N GLU A 115 -1.39 -23.95 -10.63
CA GLU A 115 -0.09 -24.54 -10.24
C GLU A 115 0.49 -23.85 -9.01
N VAL A 116 -0.04 -22.68 -8.64
CA VAL A 116 0.28 -22.01 -7.38
C VAL A 116 -0.51 -22.61 -6.23
N HIS A 117 0.17 -22.97 -5.14
CA HIS A 117 -0.49 -23.53 -3.96
C HIS A 117 -1.29 -22.45 -3.21
N VAL A 118 -2.60 -22.40 -3.46
CA VAL A 118 -3.54 -21.51 -2.76
C VAL A 118 -4.50 -22.36 -1.93
N ARG A 119 -4.58 -22.09 -0.61
CA ARG A 119 -5.50 -22.82 0.27
C ARG A 119 -6.96 -22.56 -0.13
N GLY A 120 -7.70 -23.61 -0.46
CA GLY A 120 -9.14 -23.57 -0.69
C GLY A 120 -9.58 -23.30 -2.14
N THR A 121 -8.65 -23.08 -3.07
CA THR A 121 -9.01 -22.71 -4.45
C THR A 121 -8.06 -23.34 -5.46
N LYS A 122 -8.29 -24.61 -5.84
CA LYS A 122 -7.71 -25.21 -7.06
C LYS A 122 -8.56 -24.83 -8.29
N ARG A 123 -8.89 -23.55 -8.46
CA ARG A 123 -9.66 -23.12 -9.63
C ARG A 123 -8.67 -22.84 -10.75
N ARG A 124 -8.67 -23.69 -11.77
CA ARG A 124 -8.03 -23.40 -13.04
C ARG A 124 -8.96 -22.48 -13.82
N PHE A 125 -8.43 -21.36 -14.26
CA PHE A 125 -9.18 -20.39 -15.06
C PHE A 125 -8.46 -20.01 -16.35
N ILE A 126 -7.20 -20.45 -16.50
CA ILE A 126 -6.44 -20.47 -17.75
C ILE A 126 -6.16 -21.94 -18.07
N GLN A 127 -6.05 -22.25 -19.37
CA GLN A 127 -5.60 -23.56 -19.85
C GLN A 127 -4.21 -23.42 -20.47
N ARG A 128 -3.45 -24.52 -20.49
CA ARG A 128 -2.17 -24.54 -21.21
C ARG A 128 -2.41 -24.34 -22.71
N PRO A 129 -1.44 -23.82 -23.48
CA PRO A 129 -1.60 -23.50 -24.88
C PRO A 129 -1.76 -24.81 -25.65
N THR A 130 -2.73 -24.85 -26.53
CA THR A 130 -3.09 -26.04 -27.33
C THR A 130 -2.99 -25.77 -28.83
N GLY A 131 -2.76 -24.52 -29.22
CA GLY A 131 -2.79 -24.05 -30.62
C GLY A 131 -4.12 -23.41 -31.01
N GLU A 132 -5.14 -23.50 -30.16
CA GLU A 132 -6.45 -22.89 -30.39
C GLU A 132 -6.54 -21.50 -29.76
N VAL A 133 -6.99 -20.51 -30.55
CA VAL A 133 -7.24 -19.15 -30.05
C VAL A 133 -8.55 -19.14 -29.25
N ARG A 134 -8.52 -18.56 -28.06
CA ARG A 134 -9.64 -18.52 -27.11
C ARG A 134 -9.79 -17.13 -26.51
N GLU A 135 -11.04 -16.77 -26.27
CA GLU A 135 -11.40 -15.49 -25.67
C GLU A 135 -11.54 -15.63 -24.16
N HIS A 136 -10.81 -14.81 -23.40
CA HIS A 136 -10.89 -14.82 -21.93
C HIS A 136 -11.81 -13.74 -21.40
N LEU A 137 -13.09 -14.10 -21.36
CA LEU A 137 -14.19 -13.19 -21.07
C LEU A 137 -14.21 -12.71 -19.60
N LYS A 138 -13.59 -13.46 -18.68
CA LYS A 138 -13.53 -13.16 -17.24
C LYS A 138 -12.20 -12.52 -16.80
N LYS A 139 -11.52 -11.83 -17.72
CA LYS A 139 -10.20 -11.21 -17.46
C LYS A 139 -10.15 -10.29 -16.24
N GLY A 140 -11.20 -9.49 -15.99
CA GLY A 140 -11.28 -8.64 -14.81
C GLY A 140 -11.43 -9.43 -13.52
N GLU A 141 -12.27 -10.49 -13.50
CA GLU A 141 -12.43 -11.36 -12.33
C GLU A 141 -11.10 -12.04 -11.98
N HIS A 142 -10.41 -12.58 -12.98
CA HIS A 142 -9.15 -13.28 -12.76
C HIS A 142 -8.01 -12.36 -12.35
N LEU A 143 -7.96 -11.14 -12.92
CA LEU A 143 -7.02 -10.12 -12.46
C LEU A 143 -7.30 -9.74 -11.00
N LEU A 144 -8.56 -9.54 -10.62
CA LEU A 144 -8.94 -9.21 -9.25
C LEU A 144 -8.57 -10.32 -8.26
N LEU A 145 -8.86 -11.58 -8.60
CA LEU A 145 -8.47 -12.75 -7.82
C LEU A 145 -6.95 -12.86 -7.67
N PHE A 146 -6.20 -12.50 -8.71
CA PHE A 146 -4.75 -12.51 -8.65
C PHE A 146 -4.19 -11.39 -7.77
N ILE A 147 -4.74 -10.18 -7.85
CA ILE A 147 -4.33 -9.06 -6.98
C ILE A 147 -4.65 -9.37 -5.51
N ASP A 148 -5.79 -10.01 -5.22
CA ASP A 148 -6.11 -10.54 -3.89
C ASP A 148 -5.07 -11.57 -3.44
N TYR A 149 -4.71 -12.52 -4.30
CA TYR A 149 -3.64 -13.47 -4.03
C TYR A 149 -2.30 -12.79 -3.70
N LEU A 150 -1.87 -11.78 -4.47
CA LEU A 150 -0.64 -11.03 -4.22
C LEU A 150 -0.67 -10.29 -2.87
N SER A 151 -1.87 -9.93 -2.40
CA SER A 151 -2.09 -9.25 -1.11
C SER A 151 -2.28 -10.21 0.07
N SER A 152 -2.48 -11.50 -0.23
CA SER A 152 -2.76 -12.55 0.74
C SER A 152 -1.59 -12.80 1.71
N ARG A 153 -1.90 -13.48 2.82
CA ARG A 153 -0.86 -13.93 3.75
C ARG A 153 -0.06 -15.08 3.14
N GLU A 154 -0.71 -15.92 2.34
CA GLU A 154 -0.14 -17.08 1.66
C GLU A 154 1.03 -16.67 0.76
N PHE A 155 0.82 -15.70 -0.13
CA PHE A 155 1.89 -15.20 -1.00
C PHE A 155 3.06 -14.58 -0.21
N ARG A 156 2.75 -13.79 0.83
CA ARG A 156 3.77 -13.12 1.66
C ARG A 156 4.58 -14.06 2.54
N THR A 157 4.00 -15.19 2.93
CA THR A 157 4.66 -16.18 3.80
C THR A 157 5.33 -17.30 3.02
N SER A 158 5.08 -17.42 1.71
CA SER A 158 5.76 -18.38 0.85
C SER A 158 7.27 -18.20 0.91
N THR A 159 8.00 -19.32 1.00
CA THR A 159 9.47 -19.33 1.14
C THR A 159 10.16 -19.18 -0.21
N HIS A 160 9.58 -19.78 -1.25
CA HIS A 160 10.06 -19.79 -2.63
C HIS A 160 8.87 -19.80 -3.60
N VAL A 161 9.09 -19.35 -4.83
CA VAL A 161 8.15 -19.49 -5.95
C VAL A 161 8.95 -20.13 -7.08
N SER A 162 8.52 -21.31 -7.52
CA SER A 162 9.12 -21.99 -8.66
C SER A 162 8.37 -21.61 -9.92
N PHE A 163 9.12 -21.33 -10.98
CA PHE A 163 8.57 -21.02 -12.30
C PHE A 163 8.75 -22.15 -13.29
N ALA A 164 9.30 -23.29 -12.88
CA ALA A 164 9.77 -24.37 -13.75
C ALA A 164 8.75 -24.88 -14.79
N ASP A 165 7.45 -24.75 -14.51
CA ASP A 165 6.37 -25.10 -15.43
C ASP A 165 6.18 -24.15 -16.62
N ILE A 166 6.76 -22.95 -16.56
CA ILE A 166 6.60 -21.87 -17.55
C ILE A 166 7.96 -21.33 -18.02
N MET A 167 8.87 -21.08 -17.08
CA MET A 167 10.21 -20.54 -17.38
C MET A 167 11.26 -21.06 -16.37
N PRO A 168 12.54 -21.14 -16.75
CA PRO A 168 13.60 -21.50 -15.81
C PRO A 168 13.72 -20.45 -14.70
N GLY A 169 13.61 -20.88 -13.45
CA GLY A 169 13.85 -20.00 -12.33
C GLY A 169 13.15 -20.41 -11.05
N VAL A 170 13.77 -20.05 -9.93
CA VAL A 170 13.15 -20.08 -8.62
C VAL A 170 13.48 -18.76 -7.96
N LEU A 171 12.47 -18.08 -7.48
CA LEU A 171 12.68 -16.93 -6.63
C LEU A 171 12.58 -17.37 -5.16
N MET A 172 13.34 -16.69 -4.31
CA MET A 172 13.27 -16.78 -2.86
C MET A 172 12.51 -15.58 -2.30
N ARG A 173 11.82 -15.75 -1.17
CA ARG A 173 10.92 -14.74 -0.57
C ARG A 173 11.48 -13.32 -0.54
N GLY A 174 12.77 -13.16 -0.24
CA GLY A 174 13.41 -11.85 -0.18
C GLY A 174 13.30 -11.03 -1.48
N GLU A 175 13.11 -11.68 -2.62
CA GLU A 175 13.13 -11.07 -3.95
C GLU A 175 11.81 -10.41 -4.33
N TRP A 176 10.67 -10.89 -3.80
CA TRP A 176 9.35 -10.26 -4.00
C TRP A 176 8.69 -9.73 -2.73
N LYS A 177 9.33 -9.88 -1.55
CA LYS A 177 8.74 -9.48 -0.26
C LYS A 177 8.22 -8.04 -0.28
N THR A 178 9.05 -7.10 -0.74
CA THR A 178 8.67 -5.68 -0.81
C THR A 178 7.52 -5.45 -1.79
N PHE A 179 7.45 -6.20 -2.89
CA PHE A 179 6.32 -6.14 -3.82
C PHE A 179 5.02 -6.58 -3.13
N GLY A 180 5.04 -7.71 -2.41
CA GLY A 180 3.87 -8.17 -1.65
C GLY A 180 3.43 -7.21 -0.55
N GLU A 181 4.35 -6.46 0.07
CA GLU A 181 4.02 -5.41 1.04
C GLU A 181 3.33 -4.20 0.39
N LEU A 182 3.68 -3.87 -0.86
CA LEU A 182 3.03 -2.79 -1.64
C LEU A 182 1.66 -3.20 -2.17
N CYS A 183 1.44 -4.49 -2.44
CA CYS A 183 0.17 -4.99 -2.95
C CYS A 183 -0.97 -4.81 -1.93
N ILE A 184 -0.72 -4.93 -0.62
CA ILE A 184 -1.75 -4.81 0.42
C ILE A 184 -2.49 -3.46 0.38
N PRO A 185 -1.82 -2.29 0.55
CA PRO A 185 -2.51 -1.01 0.50
C PRO A 185 -3.11 -0.72 -0.88
N ALA A 186 -2.47 -1.18 -1.96
CA ALA A 186 -2.97 -1.02 -3.32
C ALA A 186 -4.27 -1.81 -3.58
N TYR A 187 -4.35 -3.05 -3.07
CA TYR A 187 -5.55 -3.87 -3.13
C TYR A 187 -6.67 -3.29 -2.28
N LEU A 188 -6.36 -2.83 -1.05
CA LEU A 188 -7.34 -2.14 -0.21
C LEU A 188 -7.90 -0.89 -0.91
N SER A 189 -7.04 -0.11 -1.58
CA SER A 189 -7.48 1.02 -2.41
C SER A 189 -8.41 0.56 -3.54
N LEU A 190 -8.04 -0.48 -4.29
CA LEU A 190 -8.85 -1.03 -5.39
C LEU A 190 -10.24 -1.44 -4.91
N VAL A 191 -10.36 -2.21 -3.82
CA VAL A 191 -11.66 -2.70 -3.35
C VAL A 191 -12.50 -1.64 -2.67
N THR A 192 -11.89 -0.57 -2.13
CA THR A 192 -12.63 0.53 -1.47
C THR A 192 -13.07 1.61 -2.44
N THR A 193 -12.27 1.89 -3.45
CA THR A 193 -12.58 2.90 -4.48
C THR A 193 -13.30 2.30 -5.68
N HIS A 194 -13.31 0.96 -5.80
CA HIS A 194 -13.76 0.22 -6.99
C HIS A 194 -13.03 0.62 -8.28
N GLN A 195 -11.82 1.16 -8.17
CA GLN A 195 -11.06 1.67 -9.32
C GLN A 195 -9.62 1.15 -9.32
N LEU A 196 -9.20 0.62 -10.47
CA LEU A 196 -7.79 0.36 -10.73
C LEU A 196 -7.14 1.66 -11.23
N SER A 197 -6.55 2.42 -10.32
CA SER A 197 -5.85 3.66 -10.68
C SER A 197 -4.60 3.35 -11.50
N LEU A 198 -4.63 3.71 -12.79
CA LEU A 198 -3.46 3.78 -13.64
C LEU A 198 -3.32 5.20 -14.19
N PRO A 199 -2.10 5.75 -14.23
CA PRO A 199 -1.86 7.09 -14.75
C PRO A 199 -2.16 7.09 -16.24
N MET A 200 -2.67 8.23 -16.73
CA MET A 200 -2.93 8.42 -18.15
C MET A 200 -1.66 8.81 -18.92
N ASN A 201 -0.61 9.28 -18.23
CA ASN A 201 0.71 9.61 -18.79
C ASN A 201 1.85 9.11 -17.88
N GLU A 202 2.88 8.50 -18.47
CA GLU A 202 3.81 7.61 -17.77
C GLU A 202 4.87 8.26 -16.88
N GLU A 203 5.29 9.51 -17.10
CA GLU A 203 6.49 9.99 -16.39
C GLU A 203 6.19 10.97 -15.24
N ASN A 204 5.38 11.99 -15.49
CA ASN A 204 5.15 13.04 -14.49
C ASN A 204 4.12 12.65 -13.40
N GLU A 205 3.12 11.83 -13.75
CA GLU A 205 2.10 11.38 -12.79
C GLU A 205 2.60 10.23 -11.91
N ILE A 206 3.45 9.34 -12.44
CA ILE A 206 4.02 8.23 -11.68
C ILE A 206 4.87 8.75 -10.53
N GLU A 207 5.70 9.77 -10.75
CA GLU A 207 6.57 10.32 -9.70
C GLU A 207 5.79 11.12 -8.64
N ALA A 208 4.78 11.89 -9.07
CA ALA A 208 3.88 12.63 -8.18
C ALA A 208 2.99 11.71 -7.31
N ILE A 209 2.65 10.52 -7.82
CA ILE A 209 1.82 9.57 -7.09
C ILE A 209 2.66 8.57 -6.28
N ARG A 210 3.85 8.18 -6.73
CA ARG A 210 4.84 7.45 -5.90
C ARG A 210 5.15 8.22 -4.62
N SER A 211 5.37 9.52 -4.76
CA SER A 211 5.55 10.40 -3.60
C SER A 211 4.29 10.49 -2.73
N ALA A 212 3.08 10.28 -3.26
CA ALA A 212 1.85 10.15 -2.47
C ALA A 212 1.70 8.80 -1.76
N PHE A 213 2.07 7.66 -2.38
CA PHE A 213 2.01 6.32 -1.77
C PHE A 213 3.05 6.09 -0.66
N ILE A 214 4.17 6.81 -0.69
CA ILE A 214 5.18 6.78 0.39
C ILE A 214 4.68 7.55 1.63
N LEU A 215 3.74 8.49 1.45
CA LEU A 215 3.17 9.24 2.55
C LEU A 215 2.18 8.37 3.31
N LYS A 216 2.49 8.15 4.58
CA LYS A 216 1.62 7.49 5.54
C LYS A 216 1.01 8.56 6.43
N GLU A 217 -0.11 8.23 7.07
CA GLU A 217 -0.59 8.96 8.23
C GLU A 217 0.15 8.45 9.48
N TYR A 218 0.63 9.39 10.28
CA TYR A 218 1.30 9.11 11.54
C TYR A 218 0.25 8.86 12.62
N GLU A 219 0.38 7.74 13.32
CA GLU A 219 -0.45 7.45 14.50
C GLU A 219 -0.34 8.60 15.51
N PRO A 220 -1.46 9.25 15.91
CA PRO A 220 -1.40 10.39 16.80
C PRO A 220 -0.67 10.07 18.11
N ARG A 221 0.41 10.80 18.42
CA ARG A 221 1.18 10.62 19.66
C ARG A 221 1.10 11.82 20.57
N LYS A 222 1.27 11.59 21.87
CA LYS A 222 1.30 12.65 22.88
C LYS A 222 2.69 13.29 22.94
N MET A 223 2.70 14.62 23.05
CA MET A 223 3.87 15.45 23.28
C MET A 223 3.60 16.36 24.48
N GLU A 224 4.57 16.49 25.38
CA GLU A 224 4.48 17.41 26.50
C GLU A 224 5.15 18.74 26.13
N LEU A 225 4.41 19.85 26.27
CA LEU A 225 4.90 21.19 25.98
C LEU A 225 4.63 22.13 27.16
N PRO A 226 5.47 23.16 27.37
CA PRO A 226 5.18 24.20 28.35
C PRO A 226 3.87 24.94 28.04
N SER A 227 3.07 25.25 29.06
CA SER A 227 1.72 25.82 28.87
C SER A 227 1.73 27.20 28.20
N ASP A 228 2.80 27.98 28.40
CA ASP A 228 3.05 29.25 27.71
C ASP A 228 3.26 29.04 26.19
N VAL A 229 3.99 27.99 25.83
CA VAL A 229 4.25 27.62 24.43
C VAL A 229 2.96 27.14 23.74
N VAL A 230 2.14 26.34 24.41
CA VAL A 230 0.88 25.83 23.84
C VAL A 230 -0.12 26.96 23.57
N LYS A 231 -0.17 27.98 24.43
CA LYS A 231 -1.11 29.09 24.31
C LYS A 231 -0.69 30.14 23.28
N GLU A 232 0.62 30.43 23.18
CA GLU A 232 1.10 31.57 22.39
C GLU A 232 1.91 31.17 21.15
N LYS A 233 2.54 29.99 21.13
CA LYS A 233 3.56 29.61 20.14
C LYS A 233 3.30 28.28 19.43
N LEU A 234 2.08 27.74 19.50
CA LEU A 234 1.75 26.45 18.89
C LEU A 234 1.96 26.45 17.36
N GLY A 235 1.73 27.59 16.70
CA GLY A 235 1.99 27.77 15.27
C GLY A 235 3.48 27.69 14.92
N ASP A 236 4.34 28.19 15.79
CA ASP A 236 5.80 28.13 15.60
C ASP A 236 6.31 26.71 15.84
N VAL A 237 5.80 26.03 16.88
CA VAL A 237 6.09 24.62 17.15
C VAL A 237 5.73 23.74 15.94
N ARG A 238 4.56 23.98 15.31
CA ARG A 238 4.15 23.26 14.09
C ARG A 238 5.16 23.49 12.97
N ARG A 239 5.57 24.74 12.75
CA ARG A 239 6.53 25.11 11.70
C ARG A 239 7.89 24.46 11.94
N ASP A 240 8.36 24.50 13.18
CA ASP A 240 9.64 23.92 13.59
C ASP A 240 9.63 22.39 13.46
N LEU A 241 8.50 21.73 13.76
CA LEU A 241 8.34 20.29 13.55
C LEU A 241 8.41 19.92 12.07
N ILE A 242 7.70 20.66 11.21
CA ILE A 242 7.74 20.46 9.75
C ILE A 242 9.17 20.64 9.24
N LYS A 243 9.83 21.74 9.63
CA LYS A 243 11.22 22.04 9.25
C LYS A 243 12.22 20.98 9.71
N ALA A 244 12.17 20.60 10.98
CA ALA A 244 13.14 19.69 11.56
C ALA A 244 12.98 18.24 11.06
N THR A 245 11.76 17.84 10.71
CA THR A 245 11.46 16.44 10.34
C THR A 245 11.31 16.21 8.84
N GLY A 246 10.98 17.26 8.07
CA GLY A 246 10.60 17.14 6.66
C GLY A 246 9.24 16.49 6.43
N CYS A 247 8.36 16.43 7.45
CA CYS A 247 6.99 15.96 7.27
C CYS A 247 6.22 16.91 6.35
N ARG A 248 5.33 16.37 5.51
CA ARG A 248 4.51 17.16 4.57
C ARG A 248 3.48 18.01 5.29
N ASP A 249 2.82 17.44 6.30
CA ASP A 249 1.93 18.15 7.19
C ASP A 249 2.09 17.63 8.62
N VAL A 250 1.90 18.53 9.58
CA VAL A 250 1.87 18.24 11.01
C VAL A 250 0.71 19.02 11.62
N GLN A 251 -0.14 18.33 12.37
CA GLN A 251 -1.24 18.92 13.12
C GLN A 251 -1.02 18.71 14.61
N LEU A 252 -1.23 19.80 15.35
CA LEU A 252 -1.11 19.84 16.79
C LEU A 252 -2.49 20.10 17.39
N ARG A 253 -2.97 19.18 18.22
CA ARG A 253 -4.25 19.32 18.94
C ARG A 253 -3.99 19.35 20.44
N PRO A 254 -4.17 20.50 21.12
CA PRO A 254 -4.01 20.55 22.56
C PRO A 254 -5.06 19.66 23.22
N LEU A 255 -4.64 18.78 24.14
CA LEU A 255 -5.55 18.11 25.03
C LEU A 255 -5.93 19.11 26.12
N GLY A 256 -7.09 19.73 25.97
CA GLY A 256 -7.65 20.51 27.07
C GLY A 256 -7.74 19.64 28.32
N ASN A 257 -7.04 20.02 29.38
CA ASN A 257 -7.13 19.35 30.67
C ASN A 257 -8.58 19.40 31.16
N LYS A 258 -9.33 18.31 30.96
CA LYS A 258 -10.65 18.09 31.58
C LYS A 258 -10.53 17.74 33.09
N MET A 259 -9.47 18.17 33.77
CA MET A 259 -9.51 18.30 35.23
C MET A 259 -10.15 19.65 35.57
N LYS A 260 -11.45 19.75 35.26
CA LYS A 260 -12.35 20.68 35.93
C LYS A 260 -13.01 19.91 37.08
N GLN A 261 -12.99 20.52 38.26
CA GLN A 261 -13.95 20.35 39.36
C GLN A 261 -13.73 19.21 40.37
N THR A 262 -12.60 19.20 41.09
CA THR A 262 -12.60 18.82 42.51
C THR A 262 -11.52 19.58 43.28
N ALA A 263 -11.62 20.89 43.34
CA ALA A 263 -10.92 21.71 44.35
C ALA A 263 -11.59 23.09 44.36
N ARG A 264 -12.71 23.20 45.09
CA ARG A 264 -12.98 24.48 45.77
C ARG A 264 -11.88 24.59 46.83
N ASP A 265 -11.30 25.79 46.94
CA ASP A 265 -10.40 26.20 48.03
C ASP A 265 -8.92 25.78 47.91
N SER A 266 -8.26 26.16 46.81
CA SER A 266 -6.82 26.49 46.86
C SER A 266 -6.46 27.48 45.75
N GLU A 267 -5.81 28.58 46.10
CA GLU A 267 -5.26 29.58 45.18
C GLU A 267 -4.39 28.95 44.08
N GLN A 268 -4.64 29.41 42.85
CA GLN A 268 -3.74 29.43 41.68
C GLN A 268 -2.58 28.41 41.65
N ILE A 269 -2.84 27.22 41.12
CA ILE A 269 -1.78 26.43 40.48
C ILE A 269 -2.28 26.05 39.08
N LEU A 270 -2.05 26.94 38.11
CA LEU A 270 -2.19 26.56 36.70
C LEU A 270 -1.23 25.40 36.40
N PRO A 271 -1.64 24.36 35.67
CA PRO A 271 -0.72 23.37 35.14
C PRO A 271 0.30 24.09 34.24
N LYS A 272 1.60 23.92 34.55
CA LYS A 272 2.73 24.57 33.85
C LYS A 272 3.23 23.81 32.62
N SER A 273 2.70 22.60 32.39
CA SER A 273 2.83 21.83 31.15
C SER A 273 1.45 21.37 30.65
N GLU A 274 1.28 21.30 29.33
CA GLU A 274 0.08 20.84 28.65
C GLU A 274 0.43 19.71 27.66
N GLU A 275 -0.40 18.69 27.58
CA GLU A 275 -0.26 17.60 26.61
C GLU A 275 -0.86 18.02 25.26
N VAL A 276 -0.15 17.73 24.17
CA VAL A 276 -0.58 18.01 22.80
C VAL A 276 -0.50 16.72 21.98
N PHE A 277 -1.57 16.42 21.24
CA PHE A 277 -1.54 15.37 20.23
C PHE A 277 -0.86 15.87 18.97
N VAL A 278 0.10 15.09 18.49
CA VAL A 278 0.83 15.31 17.24
C VAL A 278 0.41 14.25 16.24
N SER A 279 -0.25 14.67 15.16
CA SER A 279 -0.52 13.85 13.98
C SER A 279 0.24 14.44 12.79
N ALA A 280 0.69 13.61 11.87
CA ALA A 280 1.52 14.05 10.76
C ALA A 280 1.30 13.21 9.51
N ILE A 281 1.65 13.76 8.35
CA ILE A 281 1.69 13.05 7.07
C ILE A 281 3.14 13.10 6.57
N GLY A 282 3.72 11.93 6.30
CA GLY A 282 5.14 11.83 6.00
C GLY A 282 5.57 10.41 5.65
N THR A 283 6.86 10.23 5.42
CA THR A 283 7.45 8.93 5.13
C THR A 283 7.84 8.21 6.42
N THR A 284 8.16 6.92 6.33
CA THR A 284 8.63 6.15 7.51
C THR A 284 9.91 6.75 8.11
N GLU A 285 10.76 7.38 7.29
CA GLU A 285 11.99 8.03 7.76
C GLU A 285 11.71 9.36 8.46
N THR A 286 10.80 10.18 7.93
CA THR A 286 10.41 11.44 8.59
C THR A 286 9.72 11.14 9.92
N PHE A 287 9.00 10.02 10.02
CA PHE A 287 8.39 9.55 11.27
C PHE A 287 9.39 9.08 12.32
N LYS A 288 10.54 8.52 11.93
CA LYS A 288 11.62 8.24 12.89
C LYS A 288 12.17 9.53 13.48
N LYS A 289 12.46 10.53 12.63
CA LYS A 289 12.90 11.86 13.08
C LYS A 289 11.86 12.55 13.96
N LEU A 290 10.57 12.44 13.61
CA LEU A 290 9.47 12.98 14.41
C LEU A 290 9.37 12.30 15.78
N ASN A 291 9.56 10.98 15.85
CA ASN A 291 9.55 10.24 17.11
C ASN A 291 10.65 10.71 18.08
N ASP A 292 11.85 10.97 17.58
CA ASP A 292 12.97 11.45 18.41
C ASP A 292 12.70 12.83 19.04
N LEU A 293 11.80 13.61 18.44
CA LEU A 293 11.41 14.94 18.92
C LEU A 293 10.14 14.93 19.78
N VAL A 294 9.19 14.04 19.49
CA VAL A 294 7.87 13.98 20.15
C VAL A 294 7.90 13.11 21.41
N ILE A 295 8.71 12.04 21.43
CA ILE A 295 8.76 11.13 22.58
C ILE A 295 9.56 11.77 23.70
N SER A 296 8.88 12.04 24.81
CA SER A 296 9.54 12.48 26.04
C SER A 296 10.36 11.34 26.64
N PRO A 297 11.62 11.57 27.07
CA PRO A 297 12.38 10.56 27.79
C PRO A 297 11.63 10.19 29.07
N ALA A 298 11.39 8.90 29.29
CA ALA A 298 10.65 8.43 30.46
C ALA A 298 11.40 8.80 31.75
N PRO A 299 10.76 9.51 32.70
CA PRO A 299 11.38 9.80 33.98
C PRO A 299 11.64 8.50 34.74
N SER A 300 12.72 8.45 35.52
CA SER A 300 12.95 7.32 36.43
C SER A 300 11.82 7.21 37.47
N ARG A 301 11.60 6.02 38.03
CA ARG A 301 10.49 5.74 38.97
C ARG A 301 10.45 6.68 40.20
N ASN A 302 11.60 7.23 40.58
CA ASN A 302 11.73 8.22 41.66
C ASN A 302 11.42 9.66 41.24
N GLN A 303 11.54 9.96 39.94
CA GLN A 303 11.30 11.28 39.34
C GLN A 303 9.86 11.46 38.85
N ALA A 304 9.13 10.37 38.58
CA ALA A 304 7.76 10.40 38.08
C ALA A 304 6.75 11.13 39.00
N ASN A 305 7.04 11.19 40.30
CA ASN A 305 6.19 11.88 41.28
C ASN A 305 6.57 13.36 41.51
N ASN A 306 7.67 13.82 40.92
CA ASN A 306 8.14 15.20 41.13
C ASN A 306 7.65 16.11 40.00
N LYS A 307 6.71 17.00 40.32
CA LYS A 307 6.11 17.96 39.37
C LYS A 307 7.14 18.88 38.72
N ASP A 308 8.24 19.20 39.42
CA ASP A 308 9.30 20.05 38.87
C ASP A 308 10.12 19.32 37.81
N VAL A 309 10.30 18.00 37.93
CA VAL A 309 11.03 17.18 36.95
C VAL A 309 10.21 16.98 35.68
N LEU A 310 8.89 16.81 35.80
CA LEU A 310 8.00 16.77 34.64
C LEU A 310 8.01 18.10 33.86
N GLN A 311 8.13 19.23 34.57
CA GLN A 311 8.28 20.54 33.93
C GLN A 311 9.61 20.66 33.17
N GLU A 312 10.70 20.17 33.74
CA GLU A 312 12.00 20.14 33.06
C GLU A 312 11.97 19.29 31.80
N ILE A 313 11.20 18.19 31.79
CA ILE A 313 11.01 17.33 30.61
C ILE A 313 10.30 18.10 29.48
N ALA A 314 9.18 18.77 29.75
CA ALA A 314 8.47 19.58 28.75
C ALA A 314 9.38 20.69 28.16
N ASN A 315 10.14 21.37 29.02
CA ASN A 315 11.12 22.38 28.59
C ASN A 315 12.27 21.77 27.77
N MET A 316 12.70 20.56 28.11
CA MET A 316 13.76 19.84 27.38
C MET A 316 13.28 19.44 25.99
N VAL A 317 12.05 18.92 25.88
CA VAL A 317 11.41 18.57 24.60
C VAL A 317 11.32 19.79 23.69
N TYR A 318 10.80 20.92 24.19
CA TYR A 318 10.73 22.17 23.44
C TYR A 318 12.12 22.68 23.00
N LYS A 319 13.11 22.67 23.89
CA LYS A 319 14.49 23.09 23.56
C LYS A 319 15.15 22.18 22.52
N ARG A 320 14.88 20.86 22.55
CA ARG A 320 15.38 19.91 21.53
C ARG A 320 14.78 20.23 20.16
N LEU A 321 13.49 20.52 20.10
CA LEU A 321 12.81 20.91 18.87
C LEU A 321 13.43 22.19 18.27
N VAL A 322 13.54 23.26 19.07
CA VAL A 322 14.10 24.54 18.60
C VAL A 322 15.53 24.36 18.08
N ARG A 323 16.36 23.59 18.79
CA ARG A 323 17.73 23.27 18.32
C ARG A 323 17.74 22.47 17.02
N ALA A 324 16.82 21.52 16.85
CA ALA A 324 16.72 20.72 15.64
C ALA A 324 16.27 21.57 14.45
N ALA A 325 15.33 22.49 14.66
CA ALA A 325 14.87 23.44 13.64
C ALA A 325 16.00 24.41 13.21
N SER A 326 16.74 24.99 14.16
CA SER A 326 17.88 25.88 13.82
C SER A 326 19.01 25.16 13.07
N LYS A 327 19.24 23.86 13.35
CA LYS A 327 20.21 23.06 12.60
C LYS A 327 19.75 22.75 11.18
N ALA A 328 18.44 22.63 10.96
CA ALA A 328 17.88 22.44 9.63
C ALA A 328 18.06 23.71 8.77
N ASP A 329 17.90 24.90 9.36
CA ASP A 329 18.10 26.19 8.66
C ASP A 329 19.57 26.36 8.18
N LEU A 330 20.56 25.84 8.92
CA LEU A 330 21.99 25.89 8.55
C LEU A 330 22.37 24.95 7.39
N ASN A 331 21.61 23.87 7.19
CA ASN A 331 21.88 22.87 6.14
C ASN A 331 21.11 23.18 4.84
N SER A 332 20.27 24.21 4.83
CA SER A 332 19.51 24.67 3.65
C SER A 332 20.14 25.87 2.92
N CYS A 333 21.35 26.30 3.32
CA CYS A 333 22.14 27.34 2.66
C CYS A 333 23.25 26.77 1.79
#